data_AF-A0A0P7GMH8-F1
#
_entry.id   AF-A0A0P7GMH8-F1
#
_cell.length_a   1.000
_cell.length_b   1.000
_cell.length_c   1.000
_cell.angle_alpha   90.00
_cell.angle_beta   90.00
_cell.angle_gamma   90.00
#
_symmetry.space_group_name_H-M   'P 1'
#
loop_
_entity.id
_entity.type
_entity.pdbx_description
1 polymer ?
#
loop_
_entity_poly.entity_id
_entity_poly.type
_entity_poly.pdbx_seq_one_letter_code
_entity_poly.pdbx_strand_id
1 'polypeptide(L)'
;MVDSLGAVASLGDLARLLAVPLLGWAALRDIRTRRVPNWVWYVLGILGIVLLVTDLLYWYPFNTYSTNLMLIRVAISIGFVAPLCFLFYLMEGFGGADLKALLALSILFPTYPAYYPPITLVEMGVPAILPYVNTRIGVFSLTILTNTVIVGIASPLALAVRNALSGRFGSRCFLE
;
A
#
# COMPACT_ATOMS: atom_id res chain seq x y z
N MET A 1 -15.79 4.63 -16.91
CA MET A 1 -16.59 5.46 -15.99
C MET A 1 -15.63 6.15 -15.06
N VAL A 2 -15.83 7.45 -14.83
CA VAL A 2 -15.02 8.24 -13.88
C VAL A 2 -15.79 8.20 -12.56
N ASP A 3 -15.19 7.67 -11.51
CA ASP A 3 -15.85 7.64 -10.21
C ASP A 3 -15.90 9.05 -9.60
N SER A 4 -16.72 9.26 -8.58
CA SER A 4 -16.93 10.55 -7.90
C SER A 4 -15.65 11.21 -7.34
N LEU A 5 -14.51 10.51 -7.37
CA LEU A 5 -13.17 10.97 -6.95
C LEU A 5 -12.19 11.14 -8.12
N GLY A 6 -12.65 11.00 -9.37
CA GLY A 6 -11.84 11.14 -10.57
C GLY A 6 -11.05 9.89 -10.98
N ALA A 7 -11.21 8.76 -10.29
CA ALA A 7 -10.55 7.51 -10.64
C ALA A 7 -11.21 6.92 -11.89
N VAL A 8 -10.40 6.46 -12.83
CA VAL A 8 -10.87 5.73 -14.01
C VAL A 8 -10.11 4.42 -14.05
N ALA A 9 -10.84 3.30 -14.06
CA ALA A 9 -10.19 1.99 -14.20
C ALA A 9 -9.27 1.98 -15.42
N SER A 10 -7.99 1.81 -15.13
CA SER A 10 -6.97 1.50 -16.12
C SER A 10 -6.72 -0.01 -16.10
N LEU A 11 -6.32 -0.60 -17.23
CA LEU A 11 -5.73 -1.94 -17.24
C LEU A 11 -4.55 -2.04 -16.25
N GLY A 12 -3.90 -0.90 -15.97
CA GLY A 12 -2.87 -0.78 -14.95
C GLY A 12 -3.36 -1.15 -13.56
N ASP A 13 -4.62 -0.85 -13.19
CA ASP A 13 -5.13 -1.19 -11.86
C ASP A 13 -5.22 -2.70 -11.68
N LEU A 14 -5.77 -3.43 -12.66
CA LEU A 14 -5.77 -4.89 -12.63
C LEU A 14 -4.35 -5.46 -12.59
N ALA A 15 -3.41 -4.89 -13.33
CA ALA A 15 -2.01 -5.31 -13.30
C ALA A 15 -1.35 -5.10 -11.92
N ARG A 16 -1.77 -4.07 -11.16
CA ARG A 16 -1.30 -3.87 -9.78
C ARG A 16 -1.68 -5.01 -8.84
N LEU A 17 -2.74 -5.77 -9.13
CA LEU A 17 -3.09 -6.96 -8.34
C LEU A 17 -2.01 -8.05 -8.40
N LEU A 18 -1.13 -8.05 -9.41
CA LEU A 18 0.02 -8.96 -9.47
C LEU A 18 0.99 -8.76 -8.29
N ALA A 19 0.96 -7.59 -7.65
CA ALA A 19 1.74 -7.34 -6.45
C ALA A 19 1.20 -8.07 -5.21
N VAL A 20 -0.11 -8.35 -5.15
CA VAL A 20 -0.75 -8.99 -3.99
C VAL A 20 -0.17 -10.39 -3.69
N PRO A 21 -0.08 -11.33 -4.65
CA PRO A 21 0.51 -12.64 -4.37
C PRO A 21 2.00 -12.53 -4.01
N LEU A 22 2.74 -11.60 -4.61
CA LEU A 22 4.16 -11.40 -4.31
C LEU A 22 4.37 -10.84 -2.89
N LEU A 23 3.53 -9.88 -2.47
CA LEU A 23 3.51 -9.34 -1.11
C LEU A 23 3.04 -10.38 -0.10
N GLY A 24 2.04 -11.19 -0.44
CA GLY A 24 1.59 -12.31 0.40
C GLY A 24 2.69 -13.35 0.60
N TRP A 25 3.42 -13.69 -0.48
CA TRP A 25 4.59 -14.55 -0.39
C TRP A 25 5.70 -13.93 0.46
N ALA A 26 5.98 -12.64 0.29
CA ALA A 26 6.97 -11.92 1.09
C ALA A 26 6.60 -11.94 2.58
N ALA A 27 5.33 -11.71 2.93
CA ALA A 27 4.83 -11.78 4.30
C ALA A 27 4.96 -13.20 4.88
N LEU A 28 4.58 -14.24 4.13
CA LEU A 28 4.75 -15.63 4.56
C LEU A 28 6.22 -15.99 4.79
N ARG A 29 7.11 -15.51 3.91
CA ARG A 29 8.55 -15.74 4.03
C ARG A 29 9.14 -15.01 5.21
N ASP A 30 8.70 -13.78 5.47
CA ASP A 30 9.13 -12.99 6.61
C ASP A 30 8.76 -13.67 7.94
N ILE A 31 7.52 -14.16 8.06
CA ILE A 31 7.08 -14.92 9.25
C ILE A 31 7.94 -16.18 9.46
N ARG A 32 8.27 -16.91 8.40
CA ARG A 32 9.00 -18.20 8.51
C ARG A 32 10.50 -18.04 8.68
N THR A 33 11.12 -17.07 8.02
CA THR A 33 12.58 -16.99 7.88
C THR A 33 13.17 -15.66 8.32
N ARG A 34 12.32 -14.68 8.71
CA ARG A 34 12.70 -13.31 9.07
C ARG A 34 13.54 -12.60 8.01
N ARG A 35 13.44 -13.03 6.74
CA ARG A 35 14.26 -12.55 5.63
C ARG A 35 13.48 -12.55 4.31
N VAL A 36 13.23 -11.36 3.78
CA VAL A 36 12.69 -11.14 2.43
C VAL A 36 13.85 -10.78 1.48
N PRO A 37 13.97 -11.41 0.30
CA PRO A 37 15.08 -11.16 -0.60
C PRO A 37 14.87 -9.83 -1.35
N ASN A 38 15.96 -9.08 -1.58
CA ASN A 38 15.90 -7.73 -2.14
C ASN A 38 15.23 -7.65 -3.53
N TRP A 39 15.30 -8.72 -4.32
CA TRP A 39 14.73 -8.74 -5.67
C TRP A 39 13.21 -8.51 -5.67
N VAL A 40 12.51 -8.85 -4.59
CA VAL A 40 11.06 -8.61 -4.45
C VAL A 40 10.74 -7.13 -4.60
N TRP A 41 11.53 -6.28 -3.92
CA TRP A 41 11.34 -4.84 -3.93
C TRP A 41 11.68 -4.24 -5.29
N TYR A 42 12.69 -4.78 -5.99
CA TYR A 42 13.00 -4.37 -7.36
C TYR A 42 11.88 -4.74 -8.32
N VAL A 43 11.31 -5.94 -8.22
CA VAL A 43 10.17 -6.36 -9.06
C VAL A 43 8.96 -5.45 -8.83
N LEU A 44 8.61 -5.18 -7.57
CA LEU A 44 7.49 -4.30 -7.22
C LEU A 44 7.75 -2.85 -7.67
N GLY A 45 8.96 -2.35 -7.49
CA GLY A 45 9.36 -1.00 -7.92
C GLY A 45 9.31 -0.85 -9.44
N ILE A 46 9.87 -1.81 -10.19
CA ILE A 46 9.85 -1.81 -11.66
C ILE A 46 8.40 -1.90 -12.16
N LEU A 47 7.60 -2.82 -11.61
CA LEU A 47 6.18 -2.92 -11.93
C LEU A 47 5.48 -1.56 -11.69
N GLY A 48 5.76 -0.93 -10.55
CA GLY A 48 5.20 0.37 -10.22
C GLY A 48 5.59 1.47 -11.20
N ILE A 49 6.86 1.57 -11.57
CA ILE A 49 7.36 2.55 -12.55
C ILE A 49 6.68 2.33 -13.90
N VAL A 50 6.66 1.08 -14.39
CA VAL A 50 6.05 0.76 -15.68
C VAL A 50 4.58 1.15 -15.69
N LEU A 51 3.81 0.74 -14.67
CA LEU A 51 2.38 1.03 -14.59
C LEU A 51 2.09 2.52 -14.42
N LEU A 52 2.90 3.22 -13.61
CA LEU A 52 2.76 4.66 -13.43
C LEU A 52 3.04 5.41 -14.74
N VAL A 53 4.11 5.07 -15.45
CA VAL A 53 4.43 5.68 -16.74
C VAL A 53 3.33 5.40 -17.76
N THR A 54 2.81 4.17 -17.82
CA THR A 54 1.71 3.86 -18.74
C THR A 54 0.45 4.66 -18.42
N ASP A 55 0.12 4.84 -17.13
CA ASP A 55 -1.04 5.65 -16.75
C ASP A 55 -0.81 7.13 -17.10
N LEU A 56 0.37 7.68 -16.84
CA LEU A 56 0.70 9.08 -17.20
C LEU A 56 0.62 9.32 -18.72
N LEU A 57 1.08 8.36 -19.52
CA LEU A 57 0.99 8.45 -20.99
C LEU A 57 -0.45 8.32 -21.48
N TYR A 58 -1.24 7.43 -20.88
CA TYR A 58 -2.65 7.23 -21.24
C TYR A 58 -3.50 8.47 -20.96
N TRP A 59 -3.21 9.17 -19.85
CA TRP A 59 -3.95 10.35 -19.41
C TRP A 59 -3.45 11.67 -20.00
N TYR A 60 -2.42 11.63 -20.84
CA TYR A 60 -1.93 12.80 -21.57
C TYR A 60 -2.84 13.11 -22.78
N PRO A 61 -3.22 14.37 -23.05
CA PRO A 61 -2.88 15.60 -22.32
C PRO A 61 -3.78 15.83 -21.09
N PHE A 62 -3.16 16.23 -19.97
CA PHE A 62 -3.77 16.37 -18.64
C PHE A 62 -4.77 17.55 -18.50
N ASN A 63 -5.79 17.60 -19.34
CA ASN A 63 -6.65 18.78 -19.51
C ASN A 63 -7.90 18.76 -18.63
N THR A 64 -8.16 17.66 -17.91
CA THR A 64 -9.34 17.52 -17.05
C THR A 64 -8.98 17.71 -15.59
N TYR A 65 -9.91 18.24 -14.79
CA TYR A 65 -9.75 18.40 -13.34
C TYR A 65 -9.32 17.10 -12.64
N SER A 66 -9.99 15.98 -12.95
CA SER A 66 -9.66 14.65 -12.41
C SER A 66 -8.22 14.23 -12.66
N THR A 67 -7.72 14.52 -13.86
CA THR A 67 -6.36 14.16 -14.25
C THR A 67 -5.30 15.02 -13.55
N ASN A 68 -5.60 16.31 -13.36
CA ASN A 68 -4.74 17.21 -12.56
C ASN A 68 -4.70 16.78 -11.08
N LEU A 69 -5.84 16.38 -10.52
CA LEU A 69 -5.88 15.82 -9.16
C LEU A 69 -5.06 14.53 -9.03
N MET A 70 -5.12 13.65 -10.04
CA MET A 70 -4.29 12.44 -10.07
C MET A 70 -2.80 12.80 -10.03
N LEU A 71 -2.36 13.77 -10.85
CA LEU A 71 -0.96 14.22 -10.84
C LEU A 71 -0.53 14.77 -9.49
N ILE A 72 -1.37 15.58 -8.83
CA ILE A 72 -1.09 16.10 -7.50
C ILE A 72 -0.96 14.94 -6.49
N ARG A 73 -1.85 13.95 -6.53
CA ARG A 73 -1.79 12.79 -5.65
C ARG A 73 -0.54 11.94 -5.90
N VAL A 74 -0.16 11.74 -7.16
CA VAL A 74 1.10 11.07 -7.53
C VAL A 74 2.30 11.84 -7.00
N ALA A 75 2.32 13.17 -7.17
CA ALA A 75 3.37 14.04 -6.67
C ALA A 75 3.46 14.00 -5.13
N ILE A 76 2.34 13.95 -4.43
CA ILE A 76 2.32 13.78 -2.96
C ILE A 76 2.81 12.37 -2.57
N SER A 77 2.38 11.32 -3.27
CA SER A 77 2.85 9.96 -2.96
C SER A 77 4.38 9.86 -3.08
N ILE A 78 4.93 10.27 -4.21
CA ILE A 78 6.37 10.11 -4.46
C ILE A 78 7.18 11.20 -3.75
N GLY A 79 6.71 12.44 -3.77
CA GLY A 79 7.43 13.60 -3.23
C GLY A 79 7.26 13.83 -1.74
N PHE A 80 6.25 13.23 -1.09
CA PHE A 80 6.05 13.34 0.36
C PHE A 80 6.11 11.98 1.07
N VAL A 81 5.37 10.96 0.61
CA VAL A 81 5.33 9.67 1.33
C VAL A 81 6.68 8.95 1.27
N ALA A 82 7.34 8.94 0.10
CA ALA A 82 8.64 8.27 -0.03
C ALA A 82 9.74 8.92 0.84
N PRO A 83 9.93 10.26 0.83
CA PRO A 83 10.85 10.94 1.75
C PRO A 83 10.50 10.75 3.22
N LEU A 84 9.20 10.77 3.57
CA LEU A 84 8.76 10.53 4.94
C LEU A 84 9.15 9.12 5.41
N CYS A 85 8.98 8.09 4.58
CA CYS A 85 9.42 6.73 4.90
C CYS A 85 10.93 6.65 5.08
N PHE A 86 11.69 7.37 4.24
CA PHE A 86 13.13 7.47 4.38
C PHE A 86 13.54 8.17 5.69
N LEU A 87 12.83 9.23 6.08
CA LEU A 87 13.05 9.91 7.36
C LEU A 87 12.80 8.98 8.55
N PHE A 88 11.71 8.20 8.54
CA PHE A 88 11.47 7.21 9.59
C PHE A 88 12.54 6.12 9.64
N TYR A 89 13.10 5.72 8.50
CA TYR A 89 14.25 4.82 8.46
C TYR A 89 15.50 5.45 9.10
N LEU A 90 15.78 6.74 8.82
CA LEU A 90 16.91 7.46 9.43
C LEU A 90 16.76 7.59 10.96
N MET A 91 15.53 7.68 11.45
CA MET A 91 15.22 7.72 12.88
C MET A 91 15.17 6.34 13.54
N GLU A 92 15.63 5.28 12.84
CA GLU A 92 15.57 3.88 13.28
C GLU A 92 14.14 3.36 13.57
N GLY A 93 13.12 4.08 13.10
CA GLY A 93 11.71 3.72 13.30
C GLY A 93 11.22 2.61 12.37
N PHE A 94 11.88 2.41 11.22
CA PHE A 94 11.57 1.36 10.25
C PHE A 94 12.76 0.45 9.97
N GLY A 95 12.47 -0.82 9.74
CA GLY A 95 13.46 -1.76 9.22
C GLY A 95 13.82 -1.46 7.77
N GLY A 96 14.99 -1.90 7.33
CA GLY A 96 15.42 -1.73 5.94
C GLY A 96 14.52 -2.46 4.92
N ALA A 97 13.82 -3.52 5.35
CA ALA A 97 12.82 -4.20 4.51
C ALA A 97 11.55 -3.35 4.36
N ASP A 98 11.06 -2.77 5.46
CA ASP A 98 9.85 -1.94 5.49
C ASP A 98 10.03 -0.67 4.64
N LEU A 99 11.20 -0.02 4.74
CA LEU A 99 11.54 1.11 3.87
C LEU A 99 11.42 0.73 2.39
N LYS A 100 12.06 -0.36 1.98
CA LYS A 100 12.05 -0.78 0.56
C LYS A 100 10.65 -1.14 0.09
N ALA A 101 9.85 -1.78 0.94
CA ALA A 101 8.47 -2.08 0.66
C ALA A 101 7.65 -0.80 0.45
N LEU A 102 7.74 0.15 1.38
CA LEU A 102 6.98 1.41 1.32
C LEU A 102 7.43 2.32 0.17
N LEU A 103 8.72 2.34 -0.17
CA LEU A 103 9.22 3.02 -1.37
C LEU A 103 8.69 2.38 -2.66
N ALA A 104 8.66 1.05 -2.75
CA ALA A 104 8.08 0.37 -3.91
C ALA A 104 6.56 0.64 -4.01
N LEU A 105 5.86 0.60 -2.88
CA LEU A 105 4.42 0.83 -2.81
C LEU A 105 4.02 2.29 -3.09
N SER A 106 4.86 3.27 -2.73
CA SER A 106 4.59 4.68 -3.05
C SER A 106 4.59 4.98 -4.55
N ILE A 107 5.33 4.17 -5.32
CA ILE A 107 5.37 4.24 -6.79
C ILE A 107 4.29 3.35 -7.41
N LEU A 108 4.09 2.15 -6.87
CA LEU A 108 3.15 1.17 -7.41
C LEU A 108 1.68 1.56 -7.16
N PHE A 109 1.37 2.12 -5.99
CA PHE A 109 0.03 2.58 -5.64
C PHE A 109 0.02 4.04 -5.15
N PRO A 110 0.29 5.00 -6.05
CA PRO A 110 0.32 6.41 -5.67
C PRO A 110 -1.08 6.97 -5.42
N THR A 111 -2.08 6.44 -6.14
CA THR A 111 -3.49 6.76 -6.02
C THR A 111 -4.29 5.50 -5.73
N TYR A 112 -5.54 5.66 -5.31
CA TYR A 112 -6.45 4.53 -5.11
C TYR A 112 -6.71 3.82 -6.45
N PRO A 113 -6.45 2.51 -6.55
CA PRO A 113 -6.83 1.72 -7.71
C PRO A 113 -8.35 1.53 -7.74
N ALA A 114 -8.96 1.46 -8.92
CA ALA A 114 -10.40 1.21 -9.07
C ALA A 114 -10.64 -0.17 -9.70
N TYR A 115 -11.25 -1.07 -8.93
CA TYR A 115 -11.58 -2.42 -9.38
C TYR A 115 -13.09 -2.59 -9.53
N TYR A 116 -13.50 -3.01 -10.72
CA TYR A 116 -14.91 -3.30 -11.04
C TYR A 116 -15.10 -4.83 -11.06
N PRO A 117 -15.72 -5.41 -10.02
CA PRO A 117 -15.98 -6.84 -10.00
C PRO A 117 -17.04 -7.24 -11.06
N PRO A 118 -17.08 -8.52 -11.47
CA PRO A 118 -18.13 -9.05 -12.33
C PRO A 118 -19.53 -8.80 -11.76
N ILE A 119 -20.51 -8.58 -12.64
CA ILE A 119 -21.91 -8.28 -12.25
C ILE A 119 -22.50 -9.31 -11.29
N THR A 120 -22.13 -10.59 -11.45
CA THR A 120 -22.56 -11.68 -10.58
C THR A 120 -22.13 -11.48 -9.12
N LEU A 121 -20.93 -10.95 -8.87
CA LEU A 121 -20.48 -10.63 -7.51
C LEU A 121 -21.20 -9.40 -6.94
N VAL A 122 -21.52 -8.43 -7.80
CA VAL A 122 -22.27 -7.23 -7.40
C VAL A 122 -23.68 -7.61 -6.95
N GLU A 123 -24.34 -8.52 -7.68
CA GLU A 123 -25.65 -9.07 -7.31
C GLU A 123 -25.62 -9.85 -5.99
N MET A 124 -24.47 -10.45 -5.63
CA MET A 124 -24.25 -11.09 -4.32
C MET A 124 -23.96 -10.10 -3.18
N GLY A 125 -24.04 -8.79 -3.43
CA GLY A 125 -23.85 -7.73 -2.43
C GLY A 125 -22.43 -7.19 -2.33
N VAL A 126 -21.51 -7.57 -3.24
CA VAL A 126 -20.19 -6.93 -3.32
C VAL A 126 -20.35 -5.52 -3.89
N PRO A 127 -19.68 -4.50 -3.33
CA PRO A 127 -19.73 -3.15 -3.88
C PRO A 127 -19.31 -3.12 -5.36
N ALA A 128 -20.00 -2.28 -6.16
CA ALA A 128 -19.74 -2.13 -7.59
C ALA A 128 -18.32 -1.64 -7.93
N ILE A 129 -17.63 -1.05 -6.94
CA ILE A 129 -16.27 -0.52 -7.07
C ILE A 129 -15.52 -0.82 -5.78
N LEU A 130 -14.31 -1.36 -5.93
CA LEU A 130 -13.39 -1.61 -4.83
C LEU A 130 -12.10 -0.78 -5.02
N PRO A 131 -11.53 -0.22 -3.94
CA PRO A 131 -12.02 -0.25 -2.56
C PRO A 131 -13.22 0.68 -2.33
N TYR A 132 -14.18 0.21 -1.51
CA TYR A 132 -15.44 0.91 -1.24
C TYR A 132 -15.23 2.22 -0.46
N VAL A 133 -14.25 2.23 0.46
CA VAL A 133 -13.93 3.39 1.29
C VAL A 133 -12.63 4.01 0.80
N ASN A 134 -12.70 5.29 0.44
CA ASN A 134 -11.56 6.08 -0.03
C ASN A 134 -11.31 7.25 0.92
N THR A 135 -10.04 7.59 1.17
CA THR A 135 -9.70 8.79 1.92
C THR A 135 -9.88 10.04 1.07
N ARG A 136 -10.20 11.18 1.71
CA ARG A 136 -10.35 12.48 1.01
C ARG A 136 -9.06 12.92 0.32
N ILE A 137 -7.90 12.54 0.87
CA ILE A 137 -6.58 12.84 0.31
C ILE A 137 -6.38 12.06 -1.00
N GLY A 138 -6.89 10.83 -1.10
CA GLY A 138 -6.83 10.01 -2.31
C GLY A 138 -5.43 9.49 -2.66
N VAL A 139 -4.49 9.52 -1.69
CA VAL A 139 -3.14 8.96 -1.81
C VAL A 139 -3.12 7.60 -1.11
N PHE A 140 -3.05 6.52 -1.88
CA PHE A 140 -3.22 5.16 -1.34
C PHE A 140 -2.00 4.70 -0.54
N SER A 141 -0.79 5.05 -1.00
CA SER A 141 0.46 4.80 -0.28
C SER A 141 0.46 5.37 1.14
N LEU A 142 -0.13 6.55 1.34
CA LEU A 142 -0.30 7.15 2.67
C LEU A 142 -1.24 6.31 3.53
N THR A 143 -2.33 5.80 2.96
CA THR A 143 -3.24 4.89 3.67
C THR A 143 -2.56 3.58 4.05
N ILE A 144 -1.71 3.01 3.18
CA ILE A 144 -0.89 1.85 3.51
C ILE A 144 0.01 2.18 4.71
N LEU A 145 0.77 3.29 4.63
CA LEU A 145 1.67 3.73 5.69
C LEU A 145 0.93 3.87 7.03
N THR A 146 -0.17 4.62 7.07
CA THR A 146 -0.93 4.83 8.31
C THR A 146 -1.46 3.50 8.87
N ASN A 147 -2.02 2.64 8.03
CA ASN A 147 -2.51 1.33 8.49
C ASN A 147 -1.38 0.46 9.03
N THR A 148 -0.21 0.45 8.38
CA THR A 148 0.96 -0.30 8.88
C THR A 148 1.45 0.21 10.23
N VAL A 149 1.44 1.52 10.47
CA VAL A 149 1.81 2.10 11.77
C VAL A 149 0.82 1.69 12.85
N ILE A 150 -0.48 1.73 12.57
CA ILE A 150 -1.51 1.29 13.53
C ILE A 150 -1.33 -0.19 13.89
N VAL A 151 -1.15 -1.06 12.89
CA VAL A 151 -0.91 -2.50 13.11
C VAL A 151 0.42 -2.75 13.84
N GLY A 152 1.46 -1.98 13.51
CA GLY A 152 2.76 -2.03 14.17
C GLY A 152 2.67 -1.71 15.66
N ILE A 153 1.89 -0.70 16.04
CA ILE A 153 1.63 -0.34 17.44
C ILE A 153 0.77 -1.39 18.16
N ALA A 154 -0.22 -1.98 17.47
CA ALA A 154 -1.09 -3.00 18.04
C ALA A 154 -0.38 -4.33 18.34
N SER A 155 0.66 -4.66 17.57
CA SER A 155 1.39 -5.94 17.68
C SER A 155 2.03 -6.20 19.05
N PRO A 156 2.84 -5.30 19.65
CA PRO A 156 3.40 -5.50 20.99
C PRO A 156 2.33 -5.52 22.08
N LEU A 157 1.24 -4.77 21.92
CA LEU A 157 0.10 -4.82 22.85
C LEU A 157 -0.58 -6.19 22.84
N ALA A 158 -0.79 -6.77 21.65
CA ALA A 158 -1.34 -8.11 21.52
C ALA A 158 -0.43 -9.18 22.16
N LEU A 159 0.89 -9.05 22.02
CA LEU A 159 1.86 -9.93 22.68
C LEU A 159 1.81 -9.79 24.21
N ALA A 160 1.74 -8.56 24.72
CA ALA A 160 1.64 -8.31 26.15
C ALA A 160 0.37 -8.90 26.77
N VAL A 161 -0.77 -8.76 26.11
CA VAL A 161 -2.03 -9.39 26.54
C VAL A 161 -1.89 -10.91 26.54
N ARG A 162 -1.35 -11.50 25.48
CA ARG A 162 -1.15 -12.96 25.38
C ARG A 162 -0.25 -13.48 26.51
N ASN A 163 0.82 -12.77 26.82
CA ASN A 163 1.78 -13.17 27.84
C ASN A 163 1.23 -12.97 29.27
N ALA A 164 0.47 -11.91 29.51
CA ALA A 164 -0.26 -11.71 30.76
C ALA A 164 -1.29 -12.83 31.00
N LEU A 165 -2.06 -13.23 29.97
CA LEU A 165 -2.98 -14.37 30.04
C LEU A 165 -2.26 -15.71 30.29
N SER A 166 -1.00 -15.82 29.86
CA SER A 166 -0.15 -17.00 30.08
C SER A 166 0.61 -16.97 31.41
N GLY A 167 0.34 -15.98 32.28
CA GLY A 167 0.97 -15.83 33.60
C GLY A 167 2.42 -15.34 33.57
N ARG A 168 2.92 -14.87 32.42
CA ARG A 168 4.29 -14.34 32.28
C ARG A 168 4.28 -12.82 32.47
N PHE A 169 4.64 -12.37 33.68
CA PHE A 169 4.75 -10.95 34.02
C PHE A 169 6.21 -10.49 34.05
N GLY A 170 6.54 -9.40 33.36
CA GLY A 170 7.86 -8.77 33.32
C GLY A 170 8.06 -7.86 32.10
N SER A 171 9.12 -7.05 32.05
CA SER A 171 9.37 -6.12 30.94
C SER A 171 9.54 -6.79 29.57
N ARG A 172 9.81 -8.11 29.56
CA ARG A 172 9.90 -8.93 28.33
C ARG A 172 8.53 -9.30 27.73
N CYS A 173 7.44 -9.04 28.45
CA CYS A 173 6.08 -9.38 28.05
C CYS A 173 5.65 -8.71 26.71
N PHE A 174 6.27 -7.57 26.36
CA PHE A 174 6.02 -6.84 25.12
C PHE A 174 6.89 -7.32 23.92
N LEU A 175 7.88 -8.19 24.16
CA LEU A 175 8.90 -8.58 23.18
C LEU A 175 8.87 -10.07 22.82
N GLU A 176 8.49 -10.97 23.76
CA GLU A 176 8.44 -12.44 23.57
C GLU A 176 7.18 -13.07 24.17
#